data_AF-A0A3N9WGV8-F1
#
_entry.id   AF-A0A3N9WGV8-F1
#
_cell.length_a   1.000
_cell.length_b   1.000
_cell.length_c   1.000
_cell.angle_alpha   90.00
_cell.angle_beta   90.00
_cell.angle_gamma   90.00
#
_symmetry.space_group_name_H-M   'P 1'
#
loop_
_entity.id
_entity.type
_entity.pdbx_description
1 polymer ?
#
loop_
_entity_poly.entity_id
_entity_poly.type
_entity_poly.pdbx_seq_one_letter_code
_entity_poly.pdbx_strand_id
1 'polypeptide(L)'
;MIPGLGGVPAEHIAQAVGLPIPGRDGGVGGRIPDLVVWSKAQADAVWLPVAYVLLVVEIVSPVSEGVDTVTKRSEYSAAGVPQQWVVEQPCWS
;
A
#
# COMPACT_ATOMS: atom_id res chain seq x y z
N MET A 1 -10.44 30.52 15.63
CA MET A 1 -10.78 29.27 14.91
C MET A 1 -9.56 28.85 14.13
N ILE A 2 -8.83 27.84 14.58
CA ILE A 2 -7.71 27.26 13.82
C ILE A 2 -8.35 26.38 12.74
N PRO A 3 -8.05 26.53 11.44
CA PRO A 3 -8.51 25.57 10.43
C PRO A 3 -8.03 24.18 10.86
N GLY A 4 -8.96 23.21 10.94
CA GLY A 4 -8.61 21.84 11.32
C GLY A 4 -7.48 21.35 10.42
N LEU A 5 -6.41 20.80 11.03
CA LEU A 5 -5.29 20.25 10.26
C LEU A 5 -5.85 19.33 9.17
N GLY A 6 -5.66 19.71 7.91
CA GLY A 6 -5.90 18.81 6.78
C GLY A 6 -4.95 17.64 6.92
N GLY A 7 -5.48 16.50 7.32
CA GLY A 7 -4.70 15.28 7.59
C GLY A 7 -5.61 14.07 7.56
N VAL A 8 -5.04 12.92 7.19
CA VAL A 8 -5.72 11.63 7.28
C VAL A 8 -5.71 11.18 8.75
N PRO A 9 -6.83 10.71 9.33
CA PRO A 9 -6.85 10.17 10.70
C PRO A 9 -5.78 9.09 10.89
N ALA A 10 -5.17 9.00 12.08
CA ALA A 10 -4.13 8.00 12.34
C ALA A 10 -4.64 6.56 12.18
N GLU A 11 -5.91 6.31 12.49
CA GLU A 11 -6.59 5.03 12.26
C GLU A 11 -6.74 4.67 10.78
N HIS A 12 -6.53 5.63 9.87
CA HIS A 12 -6.49 5.43 8.42
C HIS A 12 -5.05 5.27 7.88
N ILE A 13 -4.11 4.95 8.77
CA ILE A 13 -2.71 4.68 8.46
C ILE A 13 -2.33 3.41 9.22
N ALA A 14 -1.99 2.35 8.48
CA ALA A 14 -1.65 1.08 9.12
C ALA A 14 -0.64 0.28 8.31
N GLN A 15 0.08 -0.58 9.02
CA GLN A 15 0.96 -1.59 8.43
C GLN A 15 0.18 -2.87 8.11
N ALA A 16 0.67 -3.62 7.14
CA ALA A 16 0.21 -4.98 6.83
C ALA A 16 -1.30 -5.11 6.58
N VAL A 17 -1.93 -4.10 5.97
CA VAL A 17 -3.33 -4.16 5.54
C VAL A 17 -3.43 -4.88 4.20
N GLY A 18 -4.26 -5.92 4.14
CA GLY A 18 -4.49 -6.66 2.90
C GLY A 18 -5.30 -5.86 1.88
N LEU A 19 -4.81 -5.83 0.63
CA LEU A 19 -5.50 -5.31 -0.54
C LEU A 19 -5.90 -6.46 -1.48
N PRO A 20 -7.16 -6.51 -1.96
CA PRO A 20 -7.63 -7.56 -2.86
C PRO A 20 -7.16 -7.29 -4.30
N ILE A 21 -5.84 -7.38 -4.51
CA ILE A 21 -5.19 -7.17 -5.80
C ILE A 21 -4.73 -8.54 -6.32
N PRO A 22 -5.33 -9.05 -7.41
CA PRO A 22 -4.91 -10.31 -8.01
C PRO A 22 -3.43 -10.23 -8.42
N GLY A 23 -2.69 -11.30 -8.13
CA GLY A 23 -1.34 -11.45 -8.67
C GLY A 23 -1.36 -11.62 -10.20
N ARG A 24 -0.22 -11.41 -10.85
CA ARG A 24 -0.02 -11.54 -12.30
C ARG A 24 -0.66 -12.78 -12.96
N ASP A 25 -0.77 -13.91 -12.26
CA ASP A 25 -1.34 -15.16 -12.79
C ASP A 25 -2.86 -15.30 -12.54
N GLY A 26 -3.54 -14.25 -12.07
CA GLY A 26 -4.99 -14.26 -11.82
C GLY A 26 -5.42 -15.11 -10.63
N GLY A 27 -4.47 -15.58 -9.82
CA GLY A 27 -4.75 -16.33 -8.59
C GLY A 27 -5.50 -15.48 -7.56
N VAL A 28 -6.18 -16.16 -6.64
CA VAL A 28 -6.88 -15.57 -5.48
C VAL A 28 -5.85 -15.11 -4.45
N GLY A 29 -5.03 -14.13 -4.83
CA GLY A 29 -4.03 -13.50 -3.97
C GLY A 29 -4.45 -12.08 -3.63
N GLY A 30 -4.04 -11.62 -2.46
CA GLY A 30 -4.05 -10.20 -2.11
C GLY A 30 -2.62 -9.71 -1.89
N ARG A 31 -2.42 -8.40 -1.99
CA ARG A 31 -1.14 -7.76 -1.65
C ARG A 31 -1.21 -7.20 -0.25
N ILE A 32 -0.16 -7.41 0.53
CA ILE A 32 0.00 -6.84 1.87
C ILE A 32 1.21 -5.91 1.79
N PRO A 33 1.00 -4.63 1.44
CA PRO A 33 2.06 -3.63 1.50
C PRO A 33 2.52 -3.35 2.93
N ASP A 34 3.73 -2.81 3.06
CA ASP A 34 4.31 -2.48 4.36
C ASP A 34 3.54 -1.37 5.08
N LEU A 35 3.00 -0.40 4.33
CA LEU A 35 2.15 0.66 4.87
C LEU A 35 1.10 1.16 3.85
N VAL A 36 -0.11 1.43 4.34
CA VAL A 36 -1.22 1.97 3.54
C VAL A 36 -1.82 3.20 4.21
N VAL A 37 -2.23 4.16 3.38
CA VAL A 37 -3.07 5.30 3.76
C VAL A 37 -4.36 5.25 2.96
N TRP A 38 -5.51 5.47 3.61
CA TRP A 38 -6.81 5.42 2.93
C TRP A 38 -7.79 6.52 3.39
N SER A 39 -8.88 6.68 2.65
CA SER A 39 -9.74 7.88 2.72
C SER A 39 -11.01 7.74 3.57
N LYS A 40 -11.46 6.52 3.85
CA LYS A 40 -12.77 6.27 4.49
C LYS A 40 -12.66 5.25 5.61
N ALA A 41 -13.46 5.42 6.66
CA ALA A 41 -13.60 4.41 7.69
C ALA A 41 -13.97 3.06 7.05
N GLN A 42 -13.26 2.02 7.49
CA GLN A 42 -13.51 0.65 7.04
C GLN A 42 -14.47 0.00 8.04
N ALA A 43 -15.53 -0.61 7.54
CA ALA A 43 -16.33 -1.54 8.33
C ALA A 43 -15.52 -2.84 8.55
N ASP A 44 -15.77 -3.58 9.63
CA ASP A 44 -15.07 -4.83 10.00
C ASP A 44 -14.97 -5.82 8.83
N ALA A 45 -13.92 -5.68 8.02
CA ALA A 45 -13.71 -6.42 6.79
C ALA A 45 -12.22 -6.79 6.70
N VAL A 46 -11.94 -8.00 6.21
CA VAL A 46 -10.57 -8.54 6.15
C VAL A 46 -9.72 -7.83 5.09
N TRP A 47 -10.34 -7.31 4.04
CA TRP A 47 -9.67 -6.67 2.91
C TRP A 47 -10.07 -5.20 2.78
N LEU A 48 -9.07 -4.32 2.65
CA LEU A 48 -9.31 -2.90 2.38
C LEU A 48 -9.62 -2.71 0.88
N PRO A 49 -10.77 -2.12 0.51
CA PRO A 49 -11.08 -1.84 -0.89
C PRO A 49 -10.04 -0.91 -1.52
N VAL A 50 -9.49 -1.31 -2.67
CA VAL A 50 -8.47 -0.51 -3.39
C VAL A 50 -8.98 0.89 -3.72
N ALA A 51 -10.28 1.05 -3.98
CA ALA A 51 -10.91 2.34 -4.24
C ALA A 51 -10.81 3.35 -3.07
N TYR A 52 -10.48 2.91 -1.85
CA TYR A 52 -10.30 3.79 -0.70
C TYR A 52 -8.83 4.18 -0.50
N VAL A 53 -7.91 3.45 -1.10
CA VAL A 53 -6.47 3.63 -0.95
C VAL A 53 -6.05 4.96 -1.57
N LEU A 54 -5.29 5.73 -0.80
CA LEU A 54 -4.68 6.99 -1.22
C LEU A 54 -3.19 6.80 -1.55
N LEU A 55 -2.50 5.98 -0.75
CA LEU A 55 -1.07 5.70 -0.89
C LEU A 55 -0.76 4.28 -0.43
N VAL A 56 0.08 3.60 -1.20
CA VAL A 56 0.80 2.37 -0.81
C VAL A 56 2.28 2.68 -0.66
N VAL A 57 2.90 2.17 0.39
CA VAL A 57 4.35 2.24 0.61
C VAL A 57 4.91 0.83 0.72
N GLU A 58 5.97 0.56 -0.05
CA GLU A 58 6.80 -0.64 0.07
C GLU A 58 8.18 -0.22 0.55
N ILE A 59 8.72 -0.92 1.55
CA ILE A 59 10.04 -0.72 2.10
C ILE A 59 10.94 -1.83 1.56
N VAL A 60 11.87 -1.46 0.68
CA VAL A 60 12.77 -2.42 0.03
C VAL A 60 14.02 -2.58 0.87
N SER A 61 14.30 -3.83 1.25
CA SER A 61 15.59 -4.20 1.82
C SER A 61 16.62 -4.47 0.70
N PRO A 62 17.92 -4.27 0.95
CA PRO A 62 18.99 -4.54 -0.04
C PRO A 62 19.00 -5.98 -0.59
N VAL A 63 18.40 -6.94 0.12
CA VAL A 63 18.35 -8.37 -0.28
C VAL A 63 17.20 -8.65 -1.28
N SER A 64 16.25 -7.72 -1.43
CA SER A 64 15.04 -7.88 -2.25
C SER A 64 15.08 -7.07 -3.56
N GLU A 65 16.24 -6.49 -3.91
CA GLU A 65 16.37 -5.59 -5.06
C GLU A 65 16.29 -6.32 -6.41
N GLY A 66 15.20 -6.10 -7.13
CA GLY A 66 15.23 -6.16 -8.61
C GLY A 66 13.96 -6.71 -9.25
N VAL A 67 13.52 -7.90 -8.85
CA VAL A 67 12.43 -8.61 -9.56
C VAL A 67 11.05 -8.38 -8.91
N ASP A 68 11.00 -8.27 -7.59
CA ASP A 68 9.74 -8.14 -6.84
C ASP A 68 9.12 -6.73 -6.98
N THR A 69 9.96 -5.69 -7.02
CA THR A 69 9.52 -4.28 -7.07
C THR A 69 8.86 -3.87 -8.38
N VAL A 70 9.35 -4.37 -9.54
CA VAL A 70 8.77 -4.03 -10.85
C VAL A 70 7.40 -4.69 -11.02
N THR A 71 7.29 -5.96 -10.65
CA THR A 71 6.05 -6.73 -10.75
C THR A 71 4.96 -6.12 -9.85
N LYS A 72 5.29 -5.85 -8.58
CA LYS A 72 4.37 -5.21 -7.63
C LYS A 72 3.89 -3.83 -8.08
N ARG A 73 4.79 -3.00 -8.63
CA ARG A 73 4.44 -1.66 -9.11
C ARG A 73 3.40 -1.70 -10.24
N SER A 74 3.57 -2.63 -11.18
CA SER A 74 2.61 -2.78 -12.28
C SER A 74 1.23 -3.23 -11.79
N GLU A 75 1.17 -4.09 -10.76
CA GLU A 75 -0.08 -4.59 -10.20
C GLU A 75 -0.85 -3.51 -9.42
N TYR A 76 -0.16 -2.71 -8.60
CA TYR A 76 -0.80 -1.59 -7.89
C TYR A 76 -1.36 -0.54 -8.86
N SER A 77 -0.60 -0.20 -9.89
CA SER A 77 -1.05 0.74 -10.92
C SER A 77 -2.26 0.19 -11.70
N ALA A 78 -2.23 -1.09 -12.09
CA ALA A 78 -3.37 -1.74 -12.76
C ALA A 78 -4.61 -1.83 -11.87
N ALA A 79 -4.44 -1.97 -10.55
CA ALA A 79 -5.52 -1.96 -9.58
C ALA A 79 -6.11 -0.57 -9.30
N GLY A 80 -5.49 0.50 -9.82
CA GLY A 80 -5.97 1.88 -9.66
C GLY A 80 -5.49 2.58 -8.39
N VAL A 81 -4.40 2.11 -7.77
CA VAL A 81 -3.79 2.81 -6.63
C VAL A 81 -3.23 4.17 -7.09
N PRO A 82 -3.67 5.30 -6.50
CA PRO A 82 -3.30 6.63 -7.01
C PRO A 82 -1.82 6.99 -6.81
N GLN A 83 -1.24 6.57 -5.69
CA GLN A 83 0.15 6.86 -5.34
C GLN A 83 0.83 5.62 -4.79
N GLN A 84 2.06 5.37 -5.26
CA GLN A 84 2.91 4.30 -4.77
C GLN A 84 4.29 4.85 -4.48
N TRP A 85 4.76 4.69 -3.24
CA TRP A 85 6.12 5.01 -2.85
C TRP A 85 6.92 3.74 -2.60
N VAL A 86 8.17 3.78 -3.05
CA VAL A 86 9.16 2.76 -2.72
C VAL A 86 10.21 3.46 -1.87
N VAL A 87 10.45 2.95 -0.67
CA VAL A 87 11.43 3.48 0.26
C VAL A 87 12.57 2.48 0.36
N GLU A 88 13.74 2.87 -0.12
CA GLU A 88 14.95 2.05 -0.06
C GLU A 88 15.57 2.17 1.34
N GLN A 89 15.90 1.04 1.96
CA GLN A 89 16.66 1.03 3.19
C GLN A 89 18.15 1.20 2.90
N PRO A 90 18.85 2.10 3.60
CA PRO A 90 20.27 2.28 3.39
C PRO A 90 21.05 1.02 3.81
N CYS A 91 22.11 0.70 3.07
CA CYS A 91 22.92 -0.49 3.28
C CYS A 91 23.99 -0.36 4.40
N TRP A 92 23.81 0.52 5.39
CA TRP A 92 24.83 0.64 6.45
C TRP A 92 24.72 -0.54 7.42
N SER A 93 25.82 -1.32 7.48
CA SER A 93 26.12 -2.34 8.49
C SER A 93 27.02 -1.78 9.57
#